data_AF-T1GVN2-F1
#
_entry.id   AF-T1GVN2-F1
#
_cell.length_a   1.000
_cell.length_b   1.000
_cell.length_c   1.000
_cell.angle_alpha   90.00
_cell.angle_beta   90.00
_cell.angle_gamma   90.00
#
_symmetry.space_group_name_H-M   'P 1'
#
loop_
_entity.id
_entity.type
_entity.pdbx_description
1 polymer ?
#
loop_
_entity_poly.entity_id
_entity_poly.type
_entity_poly.pdbx_seq_one_letter_code
_entity_poly.pdbx_strand_id
1 'polypeptide(L)'
;MLFPGVFQHWGNVRNWSALETYLKRVQRSSIYPNSDMAELTPTAWDLIINPHGGLSEMADNVNLRVSELYEKELANEANIISVDFIRGTRIVEFAVKINSQKSVKKH
;
A
#
# COMPACT_ATOMS: atom_id res chain seq x y z
N MET A 1 -10.51 14.45 21.51
CA MET A 1 -9.12 14.03 21.20
C MET A 1 -8.61 14.87 20.05
N LEU A 2 -7.37 15.36 20.10
CA LEU A 2 -6.78 16.24 19.06
C LEU A 2 -6.23 15.48 17.84
N PHE A 3 -6.04 14.16 17.95
CA PHE A 3 -5.69 13.28 16.83
C PHE A 3 -6.47 11.97 16.98
N PRO A 4 -7.51 11.71 16.17
CA PRO A 4 -8.14 10.39 16.15
C PRO A 4 -7.11 9.35 15.71
N GLY A 5 -7.15 8.16 16.30
CA GLY A 5 -6.24 7.06 15.93
C GLY A 5 -6.45 6.65 14.46
N VAL A 6 -5.35 6.28 13.79
CA VAL A 6 -5.40 5.68 12.45
C VAL A 6 -5.51 4.18 12.60
N PHE A 7 -6.53 3.58 11.98
CA PHE A 7 -6.66 2.12 11.92
C PHE A 7 -5.64 1.55 10.95
N GLN A 8 -4.88 0.53 11.36
CA GLN A 8 -3.90 -0.12 10.51
C GLN A 8 -4.47 -1.42 9.94
N HIS A 9 -4.45 -1.55 8.62
CA HIS A 9 -4.71 -2.81 7.94
C HIS A 9 -3.36 -3.47 7.62
N TRP A 10 -2.90 -4.32 8.52
CA TRP A 10 -1.67 -5.08 8.36
C TRP A 10 -1.98 -6.55 8.03
N GLY A 11 -1.55 -6.98 6.84
CA GLY A 11 -1.83 -8.33 6.35
C GLY A 11 -1.04 -9.43 7.03
N ASN A 12 0.17 -9.13 7.51
CA ASN A 12 1.14 -10.13 7.97
C ASN A 12 1.31 -11.29 6.96
N VAL A 13 1.57 -10.93 5.70
CA VAL A 13 1.63 -11.85 4.56
C VAL A 13 2.96 -11.73 3.84
N ARG A 14 3.34 -12.80 3.14
CA ARG A 14 4.72 -13.00 2.64
C ARG A 14 4.86 -13.04 1.13
N ASN A 15 3.74 -12.95 0.39
CA ASN A 15 3.78 -12.95 -1.06
C ASN A 15 2.70 -12.03 -1.63
N TRP A 16 2.91 -11.62 -2.87
CA TRP A 16 2.00 -10.71 -3.58
C TRP A 16 0.54 -11.20 -3.58
N SER A 17 0.29 -12.46 -3.91
CA SER A 17 -1.09 -12.98 -4.03
C SER A 17 -1.87 -12.87 -2.71
N ALA A 18 -1.21 -13.19 -1.59
CA ALA A 18 -1.78 -13.05 -0.26
C ALA A 18 -1.99 -11.58 0.14
N LEU A 19 -1.06 -10.69 -0.22
CA LEU A 19 -1.17 -9.24 0.02
C LEU A 19 -2.31 -8.63 -0.78
N GLU A 20 -2.39 -8.92 -2.08
CA GLU A 20 -3.47 -8.45 -2.95
C GLU A 20 -4.83 -8.90 -2.42
N THR A 21 -4.95 -10.19 -2.06
CA THR A 21 -6.19 -10.74 -1.48
C THR A 21 -6.55 -10.04 -0.18
N TYR A 22 -5.56 -9.80 0.69
CA TYR A 22 -5.78 -9.09 1.95
C TYR A 22 -6.26 -7.66 1.72
N LEU A 23 -5.55 -6.89 0.90
CA LEU A 23 -5.85 -5.48 0.61
C LEU A 23 -7.23 -5.33 -0.01
N LYS A 24 -7.58 -6.17 -0.99
CA LYS A 24 -8.93 -6.19 -1.58
C LYS A 24 -10.02 -6.49 -0.54
N ARG A 25 -9.74 -7.38 0.42
CA ARG A 25 -10.71 -7.78 1.46
C ARG A 25 -10.93 -6.72 2.53
N VAL A 26 -9.88 -6.02 2.95
CA VAL A 26 -9.99 -4.99 4.01
C VAL A 26 -10.48 -3.65 3.49
N GLN A 27 -10.49 -3.49 2.15
CA GLN A 27 -10.83 -2.24 1.54
C GLN A 27 -12.30 -1.89 1.75
N ARG A 28 -12.54 -0.74 2.38
CA ARG A 28 -13.87 -0.21 2.65
C ARG A 28 -13.84 1.29 2.79
N SER A 29 -14.84 1.94 2.21
CA SER A 29 -15.08 3.36 2.48
C SER A 29 -15.33 3.55 3.98
N SER A 30 -14.56 4.45 4.60
CA SER A 30 -14.58 4.69 6.04
C SER A 30 -14.50 6.19 6.31
N ILE A 31 -15.30 6.66 7.27
CA ILE A 31 -15.20 8.03 7.80
C ILE A 31 -14.01 8.20 8.75
N TYR A 32 -13.47 7.09 9.26
CA TYR A 32 -12.27 7.08 10.10
C TYR A 32 -11.04 6.81 9.24
N PRO A 33 -9.92 7.51 9.51
CA PRO A 33 -8.68 7.30 8.78
C PRO A 33 -8.20 5.85 8.98
N ASN A 34 -7.89 5.19 7.86
CA ASN A 34 -7.27 3.88 7.83
C ASN A 34 -6.02 3.94 6.96
N SER A 35 -5.01 3.16 7.34
CA SER A 35 -3.78 2.97 6.60
C SER A 35 -3.69 1.51 6.17
N ASP A 36 -3.66 1.30 4.86
CA ASP A 36 -3.31 0.02 4.29
C ASP A 36 -1.79 -0.14 4.32
N MET A 37 -1.30 -1.13 5.06
CA MET A 37 0.12 -1.44 5.15
C MET A 37 0.48 -2.41 4.03
N ALA A 38 0.82 -1.84 2.86
CA ALA A 38 1.10 -2.57 1.63
C ALA A 38 2.55 -3.06 1.56
N GLU A 39 3.00 -3.70 2.64
CA GLU A 39 4.32 -4.29 2.82
C GLU A 39 4.22 -5.82 2.90
N LEU A 40 5.28 -6.51 2.47
CA LEU A 40 5.42 -7.94 2.75
C LEU A 40 6.20 -8.12 4.06
N THR A 41 5.74 -9.01 4.92
CA THR A 41 6.45 -9.33 6.15
C THR A 41 7.61 -10.31 5.84
N PRO A 42 8.88 -9.93 6.06
CA PRO A 42 10.00 -10.84 5.85
C PRO A 42 9.94 -12.01 6.83
N THR A 43 10.38 -13.19 6.40
CA THR A 43 10.73 -14.27 7.34
C THR A 43 12.15 -14.07 7.84
N ALA A 44 12.47 -14.49 9.07
CA ALA A 44 13.84 -14.46 9.61
C ALA A 44 14.90 -15.12 8.68
N TRP A 45 14.48 -15.98 7.75
CA TRP A 45 15.31 -16.62 6.73
C TRP A 45 15.62 -15.73 5.50
N ASP A 46 14.80 -14.72 5.18
CA ASP A 46 15.01 -13.80 4.04
C ASP A 46 16.14 -12.78 4.31
N LEU A 47 16.42 -12.51 5.59
CA LEU A 47 17.54 -11.67 6.04
C LEU A 47 18.92 -12.35 5.89
N ILE A 48 18.97 -13.69 5.79
CA ILE A 48 20.21 -14.47 5.83
C ILE A 48 20.78 -14.74 4.43
N ILE A 49 19.97 -14.72 3.37
CA ILE A 49 20.36 -15.32 2.08
C ILE A 49 20.96 -14.31 1.07
N ASN A 50 20.59 -13.01 1.06
CA ASN A 50 21.22 -12.08 0.09
C ASN A 50 21.07 -10.56 0.40
N PRO A 51 21.94 -9.96 1.24
CA PRO A 51 21.83 -8.57 1.67
C PRO A 51 22.13 -7.51 0.58
N HIS A 52 22.64 -7.90 -0.60
CA HIS A 52 23.06 -6.95 -1.64
C HIS A 52 22.15 -6.88 -2.88
N GLY A 53 21.07 -7.67 -2.93
CA GLY A 53 20.16 -7.66 -4.10
C GLY A 53 18.73 -8.14 -3.84
N GLY A 54 18.47 -8.97 -2.82
CA GLY A 54 17.15 -9.60 -2.64
C GLY A 54 16.04 -8.65 -2.20
N LEU A 55 16.28 -7.82 -1.18
CA LEU A 55 15.23 -6.98 -0.58
C LEU A 55 14.78 -5.84 -1.49
N SER A 56 15.72 -5.17 -2.16
CA SER A 56 15.38 -4.09 -3.11
C SER A 56 14.67 -4.62 -4.35
N GLU A 57 15.11 -5.76 -4.90
CA GLU A 57 14.45 -6.37 -6.07
C GLU A 57 13.05 -6.93 -5.73
N MET A 58 12.89 -7.52 -4.54
CA MET A 58 11.58 -7.93 -4.04
C MET A 58 10.68 -6.72 -3.80
N ALA A 59 11.20 -5.66 -3.18
CA ALA A 59 10.47 -4.42 -2.95
C ALA A 59 10.04 -3.79 -4.28
N ASP A 60 10.92 -3.70 -5.28
CA ASP A 60 10.60 -3.09 -6.57
C ASP A 60 9.48 -3.84 -7.29
N ASN A 61 9.50 -5.18 -7.26
CA ASN A 61 8.43 -6.00 -7.81
C ASN A 61 7.09 -5.83 -7.07
N VAL A 62 7.13 -5.73 -5.74
CA VAL A 62 5.92 -5.52 -4.92
C VAL A 62 5.39 -4.09 -5.11
N ASN A 63 6.27 -3.09 -5.11
CA ASN A 63 5.97 -1.67 -5.23
C ASN A 63 5.21 -1.35 -6.52
N LEU A 64 5.65 -1.89 -7.65
CA LEU A 64 4.97 -1.73 -8.93
C LEU A 64 3.57 -2.35 -8.88
N ARG A 65 3.44 -3.58 -8.35
CA ARG A 65 2.15 -4.27 -8.27
C ARG A 65 1.18 -3.59 -7.31
N VAL A 66 1.66 -3.11 -6.16
CA VAL A 66 0.86 -2.28 -5.24
C VAL A 66 0.37 -1.03 -5.96
N SER A 67 1.26 -0.33 -6.67
CA SER A 67 0.90 0.88 -7.43
C SER A 67 -0.20 0.58 -8.45
N GLU A 68 -0.09 -0.51 -9.20
CA GLU A 68 -1.10 -0.93 -10.17
C GLU A 68 -2.44 -1.31 -9.53
N LEU A 69 -2.41 -2.04 -8.41
CA LEU A 69 -3.61 -2.45 -7.68
C LEU A 69 -4.42 -1.22 -7.23
N TYR A 70 -3.75 -0.23 -6.64
CA TYR A 70 -4.41 1.00 -6.21
C TYR A 70 -4.87 1.85 -7.39
N GLU A 71 -4.09 1.95 -8.47
CA GLU A 71 -4.49 2.73 -9.64
C GLU A 71 -5.70 2.13 -10.35
N LYS A 72 -5.79 0.80 -10.46
CA LYS A 72 -6.81 0.12 -11.26
C LYS A 72 -8.06 -0.25 -10.46
N GLU A 73 -7.91 -0.62 -9.19
CA GLU A 73 -8.99 -1.30 -8.46
C GLU A 73 -9.39 -0.60 -7.16
N LEU A 74 -8.44 -0.06 -6.39
CA LEU A 74 -8.70 0.40 -5.01
C LEU A 74 -8.72 1.92 -4.83
N ALA A 75 -8.72 2.70 -5.92
CA ALA A 75 -8.50 4.15 -5.88
C ALA A 75 -9.59 4.95 -5.16
N ASN A 76 -10.83 4.48 -5.20
CA ASN A 76 -11.95 5.23 -4.66
C ASN A 76 -12.10 5.01 -3.15
N GLU A 77 -11.64 3.86 -2.68
CA GLU A 77 -11.80 3.39 -1.31
C GLU A 77 -10.57 3.69 -0.44
N ALA A 78 -9.39 3.88 -1.06
CA ALA A 78 -8.15 4.13 -0.33
C ALA A 78 -8.13 5.50 0.37
N ASN A 79 -7.65 5.50 1.62
CA ASN A 79 -7.42 6.70 2.43
C ASN A 79 -5.92 6.99 2.60
N ILE A 80 -5.20 6.13 3.31
CA ILE A 80 -3.75 6.19 3.48
C ILE A 80 -3.15 4.85 2.99
N ILE A 81 -2.06 4.93 2.23
CA ILE A 81 -1.31 3.76 1.75
C ILE A 81 0.12 3.89 2.28
N SER A 82 0.55 2.90 3.07
CA SER A 82 1.91 2.80 3.61
C SER A 82 2.71 1.76 2.84
N VAL A 83 3.95 2.10 2.47
CA VAL A 83 4.86 1.26 1.66
C VAL A 83 6.29 1.35 2.17
N ASP A 84 7.07 0.28 1.98
CA ASP A 84 8.46 0.19 2.46
C ASP A 84 9.42 1.15 1.72
N PHE A 85 9.28 1.29 0.39
CA PHE A 85 10.17 2.12 -0.43
C PHE A 85 9.40 3.01 -1.40
N ILE A 86 9.10 4.24 -0.97
CA ILE A 86 8.36 5.22 -1.78
C ILE A 86 9.00 5.45 -3.16
N ARG A 87 10.34 5.48 -3.24
CA ARG A 87 11.09 5.75 -4.50
C ARG A 87 10.91 4.68 -5.59
N GLY A 88 10.53 3.45 -5.23
CA GLY A 88 10.25 2.36 -6.18
C GLY A 88 8.77 2.27 -6.58
N THR A 89 7.91 3.14 -6.03
CA THR A 89 6.46 3.13 -6.27
C THR A 89 6.01 4.32 -7.11
N ARG A 90 4.82 4.22 -7.70
CA ARG A 90 4.12 5.36 -8.32
C ARG A 90 3.00 5.91 -7.43
N ILE A 91 2.99 5.55 -6.15
CA ILE A 91 1.90 5.87 -5.22
C ILE A 91 1.78 7.37 -4.97
N VAL A 92 2.89 8.12 -4.96
CA VAL A 92 2.84 9.59 -4.80
C VAL A 92 2.15 10.25 -5.99
N GLU A 93 2.56 9.91 -7.21
CA GLU A 93 1.94 10.42 -8.45
C GLU A 93 0.45 10.07 -8.49
N PHE A 94 0.13 8.83 -8.13
CA PHE A 94 -1.24 8.34 -8.04
C PHE A 94 -2.07 9.12 -7.00
N ALA A 95 -1.53 9.34 -5.80
CA ALA A 95 -2.21 10.08 -4.74
C ALA A 95 -2.52 11.52 -5.18
N VAL A 96 -1.57 12.19 -5.85
CA VAL A 96 -1.80 13.52 -6.44
C VAL A 96 -2.93 13.46 -7.47
N LYS A 97 -2.83 12.55 -8.45
CA LYS A 97 -3.82 12.39 -9.54
C LYS A 97 -5.24 12.19 -8.99
N ILE A 98 -5.43 11.23 -8.09
CA ILE A 98 -6.75 10.91 -7.53
C ILE A 98 -7.29 12.05 -6.68
N ASN A 99 -6.47 12.67 -5.82
CA ASN A 99 -6.93 13.76 -4.98
C ASN A 99 -7.27 15.02 -5.81
N SER A 100 -6.53 15.32 -6.88
CA SER A 100 -6.89 16.39 -7.82
C SER A 100 -8.24 16.11 -8.50
N GLN A 101 -8.49 14.87 -8.94
CA GLN A 101 -9.78 14.48 -9.53
C GLN A 101 -10.94 14.60 -8.52
N LYS A 102 -10.73 14.12 -7.28
CA LYS A 102 -11.73 14.22 -6.19
C LYS A 102 -12.01 15.68 -5.81
N SER A 103 -11.00 16.55 -5.87
CA SER A 103 -11.16 17.99 -5.61
C SER A 103 -12.06 18.66 -6.66
N VAL A 104 -11.90 18.33 -7.94
CA VAL A 104 -12.71 18.90 -9.02
C VAL A 104 -14.17 18.42 -8.95
N LYS A 105 -14.41 17.15 -8.61
CA LYS A 105 -15.76 16.57 -8.48
C LYS A 105 -16.57 17.10 -7.29
N LYS A 106 -15.96 17.87 -6.39
CA LYS A 106 -16.60 18.42 -5.18
C LYS A 106 -17.25 19.79 -5.40
N HIS A 107 -17.30 20.28 -6.64
CA HIS A 107 -17.98 21.52 -7.06
C HIS A 107 -19.08 21.17 -8.06
#